data_AF-A0A258JGY5-F1
#
_entry.id   AF-A0A258JGY5-F1
#
_cell.length_a   1.000
_cell.length_b   1.000
_cell.length_c   1.000
_cell.angle_alpha   90.00
_cell.angle_beta   90.00
_cell.angle_gamma   90.00
#
_symmetry.space_group_name_H-M   'P 1'
#
loop_
_entity.id
_entity.type
_entity.pdbx_description
1 polymer ?
#
loop_
_entity_poly.entity_id
_entity_poly.type
_entity_poly.pdbx_seq_one_letter_code
_entity_poly.pdbx_strand_id
1 'polypeptide(L)'
;MYKANPSRNPFELHYSYRKASENTQLATVKGIIKVDDKIWLATDEGILIYNKQGLDYNHPFYKSNSQINNPRSFFKDNKGRIWIGGRNGLECYDPKSNQCKSIINRTLCPNLTLWSVYALEASGNNLWVGLYNGIASINLTNDKISFYDLTATINNGNVMDVLVVNHQELWLGTEGSGVIRLKINNKGKIYDTLALNTFDKNLKNKISGNMIYALHRDKRGAIWVGSSEGLDKIDSKTNPMRIEKIQLQSESPNIYISSITDDAKGNLWIAHKQGISMIDIGTNKISNYRKEDQFGSWTFSERAFYKDVANQKIYFGDKNGYLSFRPNEIKSNSVNDKLIFKSFYLANEKVIPLDRINDQVVLTKDLSQTESIDLDYDNRSFTIELASFNYSNTNKVVYEYILEGYEDKWIKTNSSKITYNKLPPGNYIFKARVVSPNDTKSPVKILDIHVSAPWYGSWWAKIFFLGSLAAIAFWIFREVLYRDRLKNEIKLERLNTERQEALNKEKIEFFTNISHDLKTPLTLIVDPLKRIQDDKVAAEDKEVYFSIVNRNISYLTKLIH
;
A
#
# COMPACT_ATOMS: atom_id res chain seq x y z
N MET A 1 9.47 -37.85 8.01
CA MET A 1 8.97 -37.14 6.82
C MET A 1 7.78 -36.29 7.23
N TYR A 2 7.89 -34.96 7.18
CA TYR A 2 6.74 -34.09 7.44
C TYR A 2 5.95 -33.93 6.14
N LYS A 3 4.92 -34.76 5.94
CA LYS A 3 3.97 -34.55 4.84
C LYS A 3 3.09 -33.37 5.22
N ALA A 4 3.40 -32.19 4.69
CA ALA A 4 2.46 -31.08 4.75
C ALA A 4 1.12 -31.54 4.16
N ASN A 5 0.01 -31.17 4.80
CA ASN A 5 -1.34 -31.57 4.42
C ASN A 5 -1.57 -31.38 2.90
N PRO A 6 -1.69 -32.47 2.11
CA PRO A 6 -1.76 -32.42 0.64
C PRO A 6 -3.01 -31.69 0.14
N SER A 7 -4.03 -31.55 0.99
CA SER A 7 -5.25 -30.78 0.69
C SER A 7 -5.01 -29.27 0.60
N ARG A 8 -3.91 -28.76 1.18
CA ARG A 8 -3.62 -27.32 1.28
C ARG A 8 -2.29 -26.90 0.66
N ASN A 9 -1.35 -27.83 0.45
CA ASN A 9 -0.05 -27.48 -0.09
C ASN A 9 0.54 -28.61 -0.96
N PRO A 10 0.72 -28.39 -2.28
CA PRO A 10 1.27 -29.38 -3.21
C PRO A 10 2.80 -29.54 -3.07
N PHE A 11 3.46 -28.72 -2.26
CA PHE A 11 4.89 -28.79 -2.00
C PHE A 11 5.19 -29.68 -0.78
N GLU A 12 5.86 -30.80 -1.04
CA GLU A 12 6.34 -31.77 -0.05
C GLU A 12 7.78 -31.44 0.33
N LEU A 13 8.03 -31.22 1.62
CA LEU A 13 9.38 -30.98 2.14
C LEU A 13 9.96 -32.24 2.76
N HIS A 14 11.18 -32.57 2.38
CA HIS A 14 11.89 -33.75 2.82
C HIS A 14 13.21 -33.35 3.46
N TYR A 15 13.28 -33.42 4.78
CA TYR A 15 14.51 -33.18 5.52
C TYR A 15 15.52 -34.29 5.32
N SER A 16 16.77 -33.92 5.06
CA SER A 16 17.89 -34.86 5.05
C SER A 16 18.63 -34.83 6.37
N TYR A 17 18.54 -35.93 7.12
CA TYR A 17 19.17 -36.05 8.44
C TYR A 17 20.53 -36.73 8.33
N ARG A 18 21.50 -36.22 9.10
CA ARG A 18 22.85 -36.79 9.22
C ARG A 18 22.87 -38.06 10.09
N LYS A 19 22.13 -38.07 11.21
CA LYS A 19 21.99 -39.18 12.18
C LYS A 19 20.60 -39.15 12.83
N ALA A 20 20.10 -40.32 13.24
CA ALA A 20 18.73 -40.49 13.78
C ALA A 20 18.60 -40.33 15.32
N SER A 21 19.66 -39.89 16.04
CA SER A 21 19.66 -39.72 17.51
C SER A 21 20.28 -38.37 17.96
N GLU A 22 20.27 -38.13 19.29
CA GLU A 22 20.38 -36.90 20.12
C GLU A 22 21.04 -35.61 19.56
N ASN A 23 21.90 -35.68 18.54
CA ASN A 23 22.44 -34.52 17.82
C ASN A 23 22.07 -34.57 16.33
N THR A 24 20.77 -34.44 16.05
CA THR A 24 20.24 -34.44 14.68
C THR A 24 20.57 -33.14 13.96
N GLN A 25 21.53 -33.17 13.04
CA GLN A 25 21.85 -32.07 12.13
C GLN A 25 21.31 -32.35 10.72
N LEU A 26 20.91 -31.30 10.02
CA LEU A 26 20.39 -31.37 8.65
C LEU A 26 21.56 -31.28 7.65
N ALA A 27 21.47 -32.04 6.56
CA ALA A 27 22.43 -31.99 5.46
C ALA A 27 21.94 -31.02 4.38
N THR A 28 22.86 -30.27 3.77
CA THR A 28 22.54 -29.37 2.65
C THR A 28 22.59 -30.15 1.35
N VAL A 29 21.49 -30.18 0.60
CA VAL A 29 21.41 -30.90 -0.66
C VAL A 29 21.86 -29.98 -1.80
N LYS A 30 22.92 -30.39 -2.50
CA LYS A 30 23.52 -29.67 -3.64
C LYS A 30 23.23 -30.32 -4.98
N GLY A 31 22.85 -31.58 -4.99
CA GLY A 31 22.47 -32.31 -6.20
C GLY A 31 21.47 -33.41 -5.89
N ILE A 32 20.58 -33.68 -6.83
CA ILE A 32 19.52 -34.68 -6.68
C ILE A 32 19.46 -35.50 -7.96
N ILE A 33 19.30 -36.81 -7.82
CA ILE A 33 18.90 -37.67 -8.93
C ILE A 33 18.03 -38.81 -8.41
N LYS A 34 17.04 -39.21 -9.22
CA LYS A 34 16.27 -40.42 -8.95
C LYS A 34 16.83 -41.55 -9.81
N VAL A 35 17.15 -42.66 -9.15
CA VAL A 35 17.60 -43.89 -9.80
C VAL A 35 16.68 -45.00 -9.35
N ASP A 36 15.87 -45.48 -10.30
CA ASP A 36 14.81 -46.45 -10.06
C ASP A 36 13.82 -45.91 -9.00
N ASP A 37 13.66 -46.61 -7.88
CA ASP A 37 12.80 -46.22 -6.76
C ASP A 37 13.56 -45.49 -5.62
N LYS A 38 14.83 -45.13 -5.83
CA LYS A 38 15.69 -44.48 -4.84
C LYS A 38 16.04 -43.04 -5.24
N ILE A 39 16.16 -42.18 -4.23
CA ILE A 39 16.59 -40.78 -4.39
C ILE A 39 18.02 -40.67 -3.86
N TRP A 40 18.93 -40.23 -4.72
CA TRP A 40 20.31 -39.95 -4.37
C TRP A 40 20.46 -38.44 -4.16
N LEU A 41 21.00 -38.06 -3.02
CA LEU A 41 21.27 -36.69 -2.64
C LEU A 41 22.77 -36.50 -2.51
N ALA A 42 23.30 -35.52 -3.23
CA ALA A 42 24.65 -35.03 -3.05
C ALA A 42 24.60 -33.95 -1.98
N THR A 43 25.33 -34.14 -0.89
CA THR A 43 25.31 -33.25 0.27
C THR A 43 26.70 -32.75 0.63
N ASP A 44 26.75 -31.81 1.57
CA ASP A 44 27.99 -31.31 2.18
C ASP A 44 28.80 -32.39 2.91
N GLU A 45 28.19 -33.52 3.29
CA GLU A 45 28.80 -34.63 4.02
C GLU A 45 29.00 -35.90 3.15
N GLY A 46 28.66 -35.85 1.85
CA GLY A 46 28.78 -36.98 0.93
C GLY A 46 27.48 -37.33 0.22
N ILE A 47 27.26 -38.61 -0.07
CA ILE A 47 26.05 -39.06 -0.79
C ILE A 47 25.10 -39.74 0.17
N LEU A 48 23.85 -39.30 0.20
CA LEU A 48 22.76 -39.92 0.95
C LEU A 48 21.77 -40.57 -0.01
N ILE A 49 21.47 -41.85 0.19
CA ILE A 49 20.56 -42.61 -0.69
C ILE A 49 19.30 -42.99 0.10
N TYR A 50 18.16 -42.48 -0.34
CA TYR A 50 16.86 -42.72 0.29
C TYR A 50 16.03 -43.72 -0.51
N ASN A 51 15.41 -44.66 0.19
CA ASN A 51 14.36 -45.55 -0.32
C ASN A 51 12.99 -45.14 0.27
N LYS A 52 11.95 -45.97 0.08
CA LYS A 52 10.59 -45.68 0.61
C LYS A 52 10.52 -45.71 2.14
N GLN A 53 11.41 -46.45 2.80
CA GLN A 53 11.46 -46.64 4.25
C GLN A 53 12.32 -45.57 4.96
N GLY A 54 13.25 -44.91 4.25
CA GLY A 54 14.14 -43.90 4.82
C GLY A 54 15.52 -43.92 4.18
N LEU A 55 16.55 -43.53 4.95
CA LEU A 55 17.94 -43.56 4.52
C LEU A 55 18.44 -45.01 4.43
N ASP A 56 18.98 -45.39 3.27
CA ASP A 56 19.45 -46.75 2.96
C ASP A 56 20.96 -46.88 3.23
N TYR A 57 21.34 -47.05 4.50
CA TYR A 57 22.75 -47.19 4.90
C TYR A 57 23.48 -48.40 4.28
N ASN A 58 22.73 -49.39 3.77
CA ASN A 58 23.29 -50.62 3.22
C ASN A 58 23.41 -50.60 1.69
N HIS A 59 23.18 -49.44 1.06
CA HIS A 59 23.26 -49.31 -0.39
C HIS A 59 24.64 -49.78 -0.92
N PRO A 60 24.71 -50.60 -1.99
CA PRO A 60 25.97 -51.11 -2.54
C PRO A 60 27.02 -50.03 -2.84
N PHE A 61 26.57 -48.85 -3.24
CA PHE A 61 27.40 -47.66 -3.45
C PHE A 61 28.34 -47.35 -2.28
N TYR A 62 27.91 -47.53 -1.02
CA TYR A 62 28.75 -47.26 0.15
C TYR A 62 29.91 -48.26 0.31
N LYS A 63 29.83 -49.40 -0.37
CA LYS A 63 30.90 -50.41 -0.45
C LYS A 63 31.70 -50.29 -1.76
N SER A 64 31.42 -49.28 -2.59
CA SER A 64 32.24 -48.97 -3.75
C SER A 64 33.55 -48.33 -3.29
N ASN A 65 34.50 -48.22 -4.22
CA ASN A 65 35.76 -47.51 -4.05
C ASN A 65 35.66 -45.99 -4.34
N SER A 66 34.47 -45.38 -4.21
CA SER A 66 34.29 -43.94 -4.44
C SER A 66 35.14 -43.11 -3.49
N GLN A 67 35.79 -42.08 -4.02
CA GLN A 67 36.58 -41.12 -3.24
C GLN A 67 36.07 -39.69 -3.43
N ILE A 68 34.89 -39.52 -4.02
CA ILE A 68 34.33 -38.21 -4.31
C ILE A 68 34.06 -37.43 -3.01
N ASN A 69 34.52 -36.19 -2.97
CA ASN A 69 34.34 -35.29 -1.83
C ASN A 69 33.42 -34.13 -2.22
N ASN A 70 32.48 -33.79 -1.33
CA ASN A 70 31.54 -32.69 -1.49
C ASN A 70 30.86 -32.77 -2.86
N PRO A 71 30.11 -33.86 -3.13
CA PRO A 71 29.42 -34.05 -4.39
C PRO A 71 28.41 -32.92 -4.61
N ARG A 72 28.18 -32.57 -5.88
CA ARG A 72 27.31 -31.44 -6.27
C ARG A 72 26.43 -31.76 -7.46
N SER A 73 26.92 -32.57 -8.39
CA SER A 73 26.21 -32.84 -9.64
C SER A 73 26.12 -34.33 -9.90
N PHE A 74 24.99 -34.74 -10.48
CA PHE A 74 24.73 -36.10 -10.91
C PHE A 74 24.29 -36.14 -12.36
N PHE A 75 24.65 -37.23 -13.04
CA PHE A 75 24.08 -37.57 -14.34
C PHE A 75 23.98 -39.10 -14.47
N LYS A 76 22.81 -39.62 -14.85
CA LYS A 76 22.64 -41.05 -15.17
C LYS A 76 22.72 -41.22 -16.68
N ASP A 77 23.66 -42.02 -17.15
CA ASP A 77 23.79 -42.31 -18.58
C ASP A 77 22.87 -43.45 -19.03
N ASN A 78 22.78 -43.63 -20.35
CA ASN A 78 21.93 -44.65 -20.96
C ASN A 78 22.38 -46.10 -20.66
N LYS A 79 23.61 -46.30 -20.16
CA LYS A 79 24.11 -47.61 -19.72
C LYS A 79 23.74 -47.90 -18.26
N GLY A 80 23.11 -46.95 -17.58
CA GLY A 80 22.74 -47.03 -16.16
C GLY A 80 23.86 -46.63 -15.21
N ARG A 81 24.99 -46.11 -15.71
CA ARG A 81 26.08 -45.61 -14.87
C ARG A 81 25.73 -44.23 -14.31
N ILE A 82 26.20 -43.94 -13.11
CA ILE A 82 25.97 -42.69 -12.41
C ILE A 82 27.27 -41.89 -12.38
N TRP A 83 27.26 -40.75 -13.04
CA TRP A 83 28.34 -39.78 -13.06
C TRP A 83 28.15 -38.82 -11.89
N ILE A 84 29.22 -38.60 -11.12
CA ILE A 84 29.20 -37.86 -9.86
C ILE A 84 30.30 -36.81 -9.90
N GLY A 85 29.90 -35.54 -9.98
CA GLY A 85 30.82 -34.41 -9.91
C GLY A 85 30.92 -33.88 -8.48
N GLY A 86 32.13 -33.57 -8.03
CA GLY A 86 32.41 -33.04 -6.70
C GLY A 86 33.62 -32.12 -6.69
N ARG A 87 34.06 -31.72 -5.50
CA ARG A 87 35.18 -30.77 -5.32
C ARG A 87 36.51 -31.32 -5.81
N ASN A 88 36.70 -32.63 -5.76
CA ASN A 88 37.96 -33.30 -6.11
C ASN A 88 37.95 -33.97 -7.49
N GLY A 89 36.87 -33.86 -8.28
CA GLY A 89 36.84 -34.47 -9.60
C GLY A 89 35.47 -34.93 -10.09
N LEU A 90 35.55 -35.82 -11.07
CA LEU A 90 34.43 -36.55 -11.65
C LEU A 90 34.67 -38.05 -11.49
N GLU A 91 33.69 -38.76 -10.92
CA GLU A 91 33.66 -40.22 -10.85
C GLU A 91 32.49 -40.79 -11.64
N CYS A 92 32.64 -42.01 -12.14
CA CYS A 92 31.60 -42.78 -12.79
C CYS A 92 31.38 -44.08 -12.01
N TYR A 93 30.24 -44.17 -11.31
CA TYR A 93 29.80 -45.37 -10.62
C TYR A 93 29.05 -46.29 -11.58
N ASP A 94 29.48 -47.53 -11.67
CA ASP A 94 28.78 -48.58 -12.39
C ASP A 94 28.04 -49.51 -11.40
N PRO A 95 26.69 -49.45 -11.35
CA PRO A 95 25.90 -50.30 -10.47
C PRO A 95 26.07 -51.81 -10.72
N LYS A 96 26.49 -52.23 -11.92
CA LYS A 96 26.65 -53.66 -12.26
C LYS A 96 27.89 -54.26 -11.62
N SER A 97 29.02 -53.55 -11.70
CA SER A 97 30.29 -53.97 -11.10
C SER A 97 30.45 -53.50 -9.65
N ASN A 98 29.60 -52.58 -9.19
CA ASN A 98 29.71 -51.87 -7.92
C ASN A 98 31.06 -51.15 -7.73
N GLN A 99 31.61 -50.65 -8.83
CA GLN A 99 32.89 -49.92 -8.84
C GLN A 99 32.68 -48.47 -9.27
N CYS A 100 33.44 -47.57 -8.67
CA CYS A 100 33.63 -46.20 -9.09
C CYS A 100 34.96 -46.07 -9.84
N LYS A 101 34.89 -45.53 -11.06
CA LYS A 101 36.06 -45.16 -11.86
C LYS A 101 36.22 -43.65 -11.79
N SER A 102 37.35 -43.15 -11.29
CA SER A 102 37.70 -41.74 -11.43
C SER A 102 37.96 -41.40 -12.90
N ILE A 103 37.37 -40.31 -13.37
CA ILE A 103 37.47 -39.85 -14.77
C ILE A 103 38.29 -38.55 -14.84
N ILE A 104 38.00 -37.61 -13.95
CA ILE A 104 38.78 -36.37 -13.78
C ILE A 104 39.26 -36.36 -12.34
N ASN A 105 40.57 -36.37 -12.12
CA ASN A 105 41.19 -36.16 -10.81
C ASN A 105 42.63 -35.66 -10.99
N ARG A 106 43.30 -35.41 -9.87
CA ARG A 106 44.71 -34.97 -9.84
C ARG A 106 45.66 -35.88 -10.59
N THR A 107 45.44 -37.18 -10.53
CA THR A 107 46.35 -38.18 -11.12
C THR A 107 46.17 -38.30 -12.64
N LEU A 108 44.91 -38.28 -13.11
CA LEU A 108 44.55 -38.47 -14.51
C LEU A 108 44.65 -37.18 -15.32
N CYS A 109 44.48 -36.03 -14.66
CA CYS A 109 44.47 -34.73 -15.30
C CYS A 109 45.37 -33.73 -14.54
N PRO A 110 46.69 -34.00 -14.41
CA PRO A 110 47.60 -33.17 -13.60
C PRO A 110 47.76 -31.74 -14.15
N ASN A 111 47.46 -31.53 -15.43
CA ASN A 111 47.57 -30.22 -16.09
C ASN A 111 46.41 -29.27 -15.74
N LEU A 112 45.36 -29.75 -15.08
CA LEU A 112 44.30 -28.88 -14.58
C LEU A 112 44.71 -28.26 -13.25
N THR A 113 44.54 -26.95 -13.12
CA THR A 113 44.86 -26.21 -11.88
C THR A 113 44.01 -26.69 -10.70
N LEU A 114 42.73 -26.96 -10.94
CA LEU A 114 41.79 -27.56 -10.00
C LEU A 114 40.84 -28.51 -10.74
N TRP A 115 40.33 -29.52 -10.05
CA TRP A 115 39.48 -30.59 -10.61
C TRP A 115 38.00 -30.47 -10.20
N SER A 116 37.62 -29.36 -9.55
CA SER A 116 36.27 -29.18 -9.04
C SER A 116 35.26 -29.17 -10.18
N VAL A 117 34.26 -30.04 -10.09
CA VAL A 117 33.16 -30.15 -11.05
C VAL A 117 31.92 -29.46 -10.48
N TYR A 118 31.38 -28.52 -11.23
CA TYR A 118 30.20 -27.75 -10.84
C TYR A 118 28.94 -28.18 -11.60
N ALA A 119 29.08 -28.44 -12.91
CA ALA A 119 27.96 -28.77 -13.78
C ALA A 119 28.24 -30.00 -14.64
N LEU A 120 27.16 -30.72 -14.96
CA LEU A 120 27.14 -31.87 -15.86
C LEU A 120 25.94 -31.73 -16.80
N GLU A 121 26.19 -31.60 -18.09
CA GLU A 121 25.16 -31.39 -19.11
C GLU A 121 25.34 -32.39 -20.26
N ALA A 122 24.33 -33.23 -20.49
CA ALA A 122 24.40 -34.26 -21.51
C ALA A 122 23.76 -33.80 -22.82
N SER A 123 24.43 -34.04 -23.94
CA SER A 123 23.89 -33.80 -25.28
C SER A 123 24.37 -34.88 -26.26
N GLY A 124 23.42 -35.71 -26.70
CA GLY A 124 23.71 -36.87 -27.53
C GLY A 124 24.69 -37.82 -26.84
N ASN A 125 25.84 -38.06 -27.48
CA ASN A 125 26.91 -38.93 -26.95
C ASN A 125 27.97 -38.18 -26.14
N ASN A 126 27.79 -36.88 -25.88
CA ASN A 126 28.76 -36.08 -25.14
C ASN A 126 28.18 -35.65 -23.79
N LEU A 127 29.00 -35.76 -22.75
CA LEU A 127 28.77 -35.17 -21.45
C LEU A 127 29.71 -33.97 -21.30
N TRP A 128 29.13 -32.78 -21.20
CA TRP A 128 29.86 -31.55 -20.91
C TRP A 128 29.98 -31.35 -19.41
N VAL A 129 31.17 -30.94 -18.98
CA VAL A 129 31.54 -30.81 -17.58
C VAL A 129 32.02 -29.38 -17.34
N GLY A 130 31.37 -28.67 -16.42
CA GLY A 130 31.81 -27.35 -15.97
C GLY A 130 32.88 -27.48 -14.89
N LEU A 131 34.04 -26.85 -15.09
CA LEU A 131 35.23 -26.96 -14.25
C LEU A 131 35.67 -25.58 -13.70
N TYR A 132 36.58 -25.61 -12.73
CA TYR A 132 37.42 -24.46 -12.39
C TYR A 132 38.30 -24.15 -13.62
N ASN A 133 38.22 -22.94 -14.18
CA ASN A 133 38.96 -22.48 -15.37
C ASN A 133 38.52 -22.96 -16.76
N GLY A 134 37.42 -23.73 -16.90
CA GLY A 134 36.98 -24.12 -18.24
C GLY A 134 35.92 -25.21 -18.29
N ILE A 135 35.92 -25.95 -19.40
CA ILE A 135 35.00 -27.07 -19.60
C ILE A 135 35.74 -28.31 -20.11
N ALA A 136 35.15 -29.48 -19.88
CA ALA A 136 35.57 -30.71 -20.53
C ALA A 136 34.39 -31.34 -21.29
N SER A 137 34.66 -31.97 -22.42
CA SER A 137 33.71 -32.83 -23.12
C SER A 137 34.16 -34.28 -22.98
N ILE A 138 33.25 -35.15 -22.55
CA ILE A 138 33.49 -36.58 -22.41
C ILE A 138 32.57 -37.30 -23.38
N ASN A 139 33.14 -38.06 -24.29
CA ASN A 139 32.37 -38.89 -25.19
C ASN A 139 31.95 -40.19 -24.46
N LEU A 140 30.65 -40.40 -24.28
CA LEU A 140 30.07 -41.52 -23.53
C LEU A 140 30.18 -42.88 -24.24
N THR A 141 30.57 -42.89 -25.52
CA THR A 141 30.72 -44.11 -26.32
C THR A 141 32.13 -44.68 -26.25
N ASN A 142 33.15 -43.85 -26.37
CA ASN A 142 34.56 -44.26 -26.39
C ASN A 142 35.41 -43.72 -25.21
N ASP A 143 34.76 -43.06 -24.24
CA ASP A 143 35.37 -42.45 -23.05
C ASP A 143 36.49 -41.43 -23.36
N LYS A 144 36.56 -40.88 -24.59
CA LYS A 144 37.51 -39.81 -24.94
C LYS A 144 37.15 -38.51 -24.24
N ILE A 145 38.14 -37.89 -23.60
CA ILE A 145 38.02 -36.59 -22.92
C ILE A 145 38.71 -35.52 -23.76
N SER A 146 38.11 -34.35 -23.87
CA SER A 146 38.74 -33.15 -24.46
C SER A 146 38.52 -31.96 -23.53
N PHE A 147 39.61 -31.24 -23.24
CA PHE A 147 39.61 -30.11 -22.32
C PHE A 147 39.66 -28.80 -23.10
N TYR A 148 38.92 -27.82 -22.61
CA TYR A 148 38.86 -26.48 -23.14
C TYR A 148 39.22 -25.51 -22.01
N ASP A 149 40.45 -25.02 -22.06
CA ASP A 149 40.92 -23.98 -21.15
C ASP A 149 40.30 -22.65 -21.53
N LEU A 150 39.55 -22.05 -20.60
CA LEU A 150 38.89 -20.78 -20.76
C LEU A 150 39.42 -19.74 -19.76
N THR A 151 40.56 -20.00 -19.12
CA THR A 151 41.15 -19.16 -18.07
C THR A 151 41.20 -17.68 -18.45
N ALA A 152 41.66 -17.39 -19.68
CA ALA A 152 41.75 -16.02 -20.20
C ALA A 152 40.37 -15.39 -20.46
N THR A 153 39.38 -16.18 -20.86
CA THR A 153 38.02 -15.70 -21.15
C THR A 153 37.22 -15.46 -19.87
N ILE A 154 37.43 -16.28 -18.83
CA ILE A 154 36.63 -16.28 -17.60
C ILE A 154 37.37 -15.68 -16.40
N ASN A 155 38.56 -15.12 -16.62
CA ASN A 155 39.41 -14.48 -15.62
C ASN A 155 39.67 -15.35 -14.37
N ASN A 156 40.09 -16.60 -14.58
CA ASN A 156 40.28 -17.60 -13.51
C ASN A 156 39.01 -17.92 -12.69
N GLY A 157 37.82 -17.71 -13.27
CA GLY A 157 36.54 -18.04 -12.65
C GLY A 157 36.11 -19.51 -12.79
N ASN A 158 34.98 -19.83 -12.17
CA ASN A 158 34.33 -21.14 -12.25
C ASN A 158 33.27 -21.17 -13.34
N VAL A 159 33.17 -22.28 -14.07
CA VAL A 159 32.00 -22.57 -14.91
C VAL A 159 30.95 -23.27 -14.06
N MET A 160 30.02 -22.47 -13.53
CA MET A 160 28.97 -22.88 -12.59
C MET A 160 27.85 -23.66 -13.27
N ASP A 161 27.55 -23.33 -14.53
CA ASP A 161 26.54 -24.02 -15.31
C ASP A 161 26.93 -24.16 -16.78
N VAL A 162 26.44 -25.21 -17.44
CA VAL A 162 26.66 -25.49 -18.86
C VAL A 162 25.31 -25.81 -19.49
N LEU A 163 24.95 -25.07 -20.53
CA LEU A 163 23.73 -25.27 -21.30
C LEU A 163 24.09 -25.54 -22.76
N VAL A 164 23.67 -26.69 -23.27
CA VAL A 164 23.86 -27.04 -24.69
C VAL A 164 22.67 -26.52 -25.50
N VAL A 165 22.91 -25.54 -26.37
CA VAL A 165 21.85 -24.97 -27.21
C VAL A 165 21.66 -25.77 -28.49
N ASN A 166 22.76 -26.20 -29.11
CA ASN A 166 22.78 -27.08 -30.27
C ASN A 166 24.16 -27.79 -30.38
N HIS A 167 24.39 -28.57 -31.43
CA HIS A 167 25.63 -29.35 -31.61
C HIS A 167 26.92 -28.51 -31.65
N GLN A 168 26.83 -27.22 -31.95
CA GLN A 168 27.99 -26.33 -32.07
C GLN A 168 27.98 -25.21 -31.04
N GLU A 169 26.90 -25.00 -30.30
CA GLU A 169 26.72 -23.82 -29.44
C GLU A 169 26.43 -24.20 -28.00
N LEU A 170 27.26 -23.67 -27.11
CA LEU A 170 27.20 -23.84 -25.66
C LEU A 170 27.10 -22.48 -25.00
N TRP A 171 26.37 -22.45 -23.89
CA TRP A 171 26.27 -21.29 -23.02
C TRP A 171 26.76 -21.67 -21.64
N LEU A 172 27.67 -20.87 -21.11
CA LEU A 172 28.32 -21.10 -19.83
C LEU A 172 27.89 -20.04 -18.84
N GLY A 173 27.45 -20.48 -17.66
CA GLY A 173 27.26 -19.61 -16.51
C GLY A 173 28.57 -19.56 -15.74
N THR A 174 29.10 -18.37 -15.49
CA THR A 174 30.38 -18.22 -14.79
C THR A 174 30.24 -17.52 -13.45
N GLU A 175 31.19 -17.79 -12.56
CA GLU A 175 31.38 -17.00 -11.34
C GLU A 175 32.20 -15.74 -11.67
N GLY A 176 31.52 -14.64 -11.97
CA GLY A 176 32.14 -13.30 -12.05
C GLY A 176 32.37 -12.76 -13.47
N SER A 177 32.32 -13.61 -14.50
CA SER A 177 32.46 -13.17 -15.91
C SER A 177 31.13 -13.10 -16.68
N GLY A 178 30.00 -13.34 -16.01
CA GLY A 178 28.67 -13.34 -16.62
C GLY A 178 28.39 -14.62 -17.41
N VAL A 179 27.70 -14.48 -18.54
CA VAL A 179 27.36 -15.59 -19.44
C VAL A 179 28.32 -15.61 -20.62
N ILE A 180 28.85 -16.77 -20.96
CA ILE A 180 29.75 -16.93 -22.10
C ILE A 180 29.12 -17.88 -23.10
N ARG A 181 28.84 -17.35 -24.28
CA ARG A 181 28.45 -18.13 -25.45
C ARG A 181 29.71 -18.60 -26.16
N LEU A 182 29.83 -19.90 -26.35
CA LEU A 182 30.92 -20.54 -27.08
C LEU A 182 30.37 -21.28 -28.28
N LYS A 183 31.08 -21.17 -29.41
CA LYS A 183 30.87 -22.07 -30.54
C LYS A 183 32.08 -22.95 -30.81
N ILE A 184 31.81 -24.26 -30.85
CA ILE A 184 32.79 -25.32 -31.05
C ILE A 184 32.45 -26.04 -32.35
N ASN A 185 33.42 -26.15 -33.25
CA ASN A 185 33.23 -26.87 -34.50
C ASN A 185 33.30 -28.39 -34.30
N ASN A 186 32.96 -29.17 -35.32
CA ASN A 186 32.98 -30.63 -35.26
C ASN A 186 34.39 -31.23 -35.01
N LYS A 187 35.46 -30.44 -35.22
CA LYS A 187 36.85 -30.83 -34.93
C LYS A 187 37.24 -30.55 -33.47
N GLY A 188 36.31 -30.01 -32.66
CA GLY A 188 36.55 -29.67 -31.26
C GLY A 188 37.37 -28.40 -31.07
N LYS A 189 37.38 -27.45 -32.02
CA LYS A 189 38.04 -26.14 -31.87
C LYS A 189 37.01 -25.04 -31.63
N ILE A 190 37.26 -24.19 -30.64
CA ILE A 190 36.50 -22.96 -30.40
C ILE A 190 36.81 -21.98 -31.53
N TYR A 191 35.77 -21.45 -32.17
CA TYR A 191 35.91 -20.50 -33.28
C TYR A 191 35.17 -19.17 -33.08
N ASP A 192 34.29 -19.10 -32.09
CA ASP A 192 33.52 -17.89 -31.75
C ASP A 192 33.22 -17.89 -30.24
N THR A 193 33.40 -16.74 -29.61
CA THR A 193 33.20 -16.54 -28.17
C THR A 193 32.58 -15.17 -27.95
N LEU A 194 31.47 -15.11 -27.22
CA LEU A 194 30.79 -13.88 -26.84
C LEU A 194 30.53 -13.89 -25.33
N ALA A 195 31.00 -12.85 -24.64
CA ALA A 195 30.71 -12.65 -23.22
C ALA A 195 29.57 -11.63 -23.05
N LEU A 196 28.57 -11.99 -22.25
CA LEU A 196 27.47 -11.12 -21.83
C LEU A 196 27.64 -10.87 -20.34
N ASN A 197 27.87 -9.62 -19.95
CA ASN A 197 28.13 -9.24 -18.56
C ASN A 197 27.69 -7.79 -18.29
N THR A 198 27.78 -7.35 -17.05
CA THR A 198 27.39 -5.98 -16.65
C THR A 198 28.38 -4.90 -17.12
N PHE A 199 29.61 -5.30 -17.51
CA PHE A 199 30.67 -4.42 -17.97
C PHE A 199 30.54 -4.03 -19.45
N ASP A 200 29.63 -4.67 -20.20
CA ASP A 200 29.39 -4.33 -21.60
C ASP A 200 29.01 -2.83 -21.72
N LYS A 201 29.68 -2.11 -22.62
CA LYS A 201 29.43 -0.69 -22.83
C LYS A 201 28.08 -0.44 -23.51
N ASN A 202 27.49 -1.46 -24.14
CA ASN A 202 26.17 -1.36 -24.75
C ASN A 202 25.05 -1.59 -23.71
N LEU A 203 24.42 -0.49 -23.26
CA LEU A 203 23.41 -0.48 -22.21
C LEU A 203 22.21 -1.43 -22.46
N LYS A 204 21.95 -1.81 -23.72
CA LYS A 204 20.81 -2.67 -24.10
C LYS A 204 21.04 -4.17 -23.88
N ASN A 205 22.29 -4.61 -23.69
CA ASN A 205 22.65 -6.04 -23.60
C ASN A 205 23.26 -6.42 -22.24
N LYS A 206 22.92 -5.67 -21.17
CA LYS A 206 23.39 -5.98 -19.83
C LYS A 206 22.47 -6.99 -19.15
N ILE A 207 23.06 -8.11 -18.75
CA ILE A 207 22.46 -9.04 -17.78
C ILE A 207 22.38 -8.40 -16.39
N SER A 208 21.62 -9.00 -15.50
CA SER A 208 21.35 -8.49 -14.15
C SER A 208 22.55 -8.63 -13.22
N GLY A 209 23.34 -9.70 -13.34
CA GLY A 209 24.52 -9.95 -12.50
C GLY A 209 25.58 -10.78 -13.20
N ASN A 210 26.81 -10.76 -12.68
CA ASN A 210 27.96 -11.47 -13.27
C ASN A 210 28.21 -12.86 -12.66
N MET A 211 27.57 -13.19 -11.54
CA MET A 211 27.58 -14.53 -10.96
C MET A 211 26.36 -15.27 -11.45
N ILE A 212 26.56 -16.23 -12.35
CA ILE A 212 25.49 -16.99 -13.00
C ILE A 212 25.43 -18.39 -12.40
N TYR A 213 24.28 -18.75 -11.83
CA TYR A 213 24.07 -20.03 -11.16
C TYR A 213 23.21 -21.00 -11.95
N ALA A 214 22.35 -20.49 -12.84
CA ALA A 214 21.41 -21.31 -13.58
C ALA A 214 21.22 -20.80 -15.01
N LEU A 215 21.30 -21.72 -15.96
CA LEU A 215 20.97 -21.51 -17.35
C LEU A 215 19.90 -22.51 -17.76
N HIS A 216 18.87 -22.03 -18.47
CA HIS A 216 17.83 -22.91 -18.97
C HIS A 216 17.31 -22.44 -20.32
N ARG A 217 17.02 -23.37 -21.23
CA ARG A 217 16.42 -23.05 -22.52
C ARG A 217 14.95 -23.44 -22.51
N ASP A 218 14.07 -22.47 -22.73
CA ASP A 218 12.64 -22.76 -22.83
C ASP A 218 12.25 -23.40 -24.16
N LYS A 219 11.01 -23.90 -24.24
CA LYS A 219 10.47 -24.55 -25.45
C LYS A 219 10.37 -23.63 -26.67
N ARG A 220 10.34 -22.30 -26.48
CA ARG A 220 10.35 -21.30 -27.58
C ARG A 220 11.76 -20.99 -28.07
N GLY A 221 12.77 -21.44 -27.32
CA GLY A 221 14.18 -21.31 -27.60
C GLY A 221 14.83 -20.09 -26.94
N ALA A 222 14.13 -19.36 -26.08
CA ALA A 222 14.75 -18.30 -25.30
C ALA A 222 15.59 -18.90 -24.16
N ILE A 223 16.66 -18.20 -23.81
CA ILE A 223 17.61 -18.62 -22.79
C ILE A 223 17.35 -17.81 -21.53
N TRP A 224 17.08 -18.50 -20.44
CA TRP A 224 16.81 -17.95 -19.13
C TRP A 224 18.08 -18.04 -18.30
N VAL A 225 18.45 -16.92 -17.69
CA VAL A 225 19.70 -16.75 -16.95
C VAL A 225 19.36 -16.32 -15.53
N GLY A 226 19.67 -17.20 -14.57
CA GLY A 226 19.57 -16.94 -13.15
C GLY A 226 20.92 -16.47 -12.61
N SER A 227 20.96 -15.25 -12.07
CA SER A 227 22.15 -14.64 -11.48
C SER A 227 21.98 -14.37 -9.98
N SER A 228 23.04 -13.89 -9.33
CA SER A 228 22.97 -13.38 -7.94
C SER A 228 22.01 -12.20 -7.77
N GLU A 229 21.78 -11.43 -8.83
CA GLU A 229 21.02 -10.18 -8.78
C GLU A 229 19.62 -10.30 -9.38
N GLY A 230 19.35 -11.29 -10.21
CA GLY A 230 18.03 -11.43 -10.85
C GLY A 230 17.96 -12.46 -11.96
N LEU A 231 16.81 -12.45 -12.64
CA LEU A 231 16.46 -13.33 -13.74
C LEU A 231 16.44 -12.55 -15.06
N ASP A 232 17.21 -12.99 -16.03
CA ASP A 232 17.20 -12.43 -17.38
C ASP A 232 16.66 -13.44 -18.38
N LYS A 233 15.91 -12.94 -19.37
CA LYS A 233 15.47 -13.69 -20.54
C LYS A 233 16.20 -13.15 -21.77
N ILE A 234 16.90 -14.03 -22.47
CA ILE A 234 17.70 -13.71 -23.64
C ILE A 234 17.07 -14.37 -24.86
N ASP A 235 16.63 -13.55 -25.80
CA ASP A 235 16.25 -14.02 -27.13
C ASP A 235 17.49 -14.02 -28.04
N SER A 236 18.02 -15.21 -28.31
CA SER A 236 19.19 -15.42 -29.14
C SER A 236 18.89 -15.41 -30.65
N LYS A 237 17.61 -15.39 -31.04
CA LYS A 237 17.20 -15.35 -32.45
C LYS A 237 17.16 -13.93 -33.01
N THR A 238 17.06 -12.91 -32.16
CA THR A 238 17.08 -11.52 -32.61
C THR A 238 18.51 -11.05 -32.85
N ASN A 239 18.73 -10.22 -33.87
CA ASN A 239 19.99 -9.52 -34.09
C ASN A 239 19.74 -7.99 -34.10
N PRO A 240 20.18 -7.24 -33.07
CA PRO A 240 20.94 -7.70 -31.91
C PRO A 240 20.14 -8.59 -30.95
N MET A 241 20.85 -9.40 -30.16
CA MET A 241 20.24 -10.24 -29.12
C MET A 241 19.52 -9.34 -28.12
N ARG A 242 18.29 -9.72 -27.75
CA ARG A 242 17.49 -8.93 -26.80
C ARG A 242 17.56 -9.56 -25.43
N ILE A 243 17.96 -8.76 -24.43
CA ILE A 243 17.95 -9.14 -23.02
C ILE A 243 16.80 -8.42 -22.32
N GLU A 244 15.93 -9.18 -21.68
CA GLU A 244 14.79 -8.70 -20.91
C GLU A 244 14.98 -9.09 -19.43
N LYS A 245 15.00 -8.11 -18.55
CA LYS A 245 15.08 -8.34 -17.10
C LYS A 245 13.69 -8.69 -16.58
N ILE A 246 13.56 -9.86 -15.98
CA ILE A 246 12.27 -10.37 -15.51
C ILE A 246 12.18 -10.10 -14.01
N GLN A 247 11.32 -9.15 -13.64
CA GLN A 247 11.02 -8.89 -12.24
C GLN A 247 10.06 -9.96 -11.74
N LEU A 248 10.56 -10.90 -10.94
CA LEU A 248 9.69 -11.72 -10.10
C LEU A 248 9.06 -10.78 -9.07
N GLN A 249 7.74 -10.81 -8.90
CA GLN A 249 7.00 -9.91 -7.99
C GLN A 249 7.45 -10.10 -6.53
N SER A 250 8.55 -9.46 -6.16
CA SER A 250 9.27 -9.58 -4.90
C SER A 250 9.42 -8.20 -4.30
N GLU A 251 9.33 -8.11 -2.97
CA GLU A 251 9.58 -6.88 -2.21
C GLU A 251 11.06 -6.43 -2.31
N SER A 252 11.97 -7.31 -2.74
CA SER A 252 13.40 -7.02 -2.90
C SER A 252 13.78 -6.85 -4.37
N PRO A 253 14.57 -5.81 -4.72
CA PRO A 253 15.01 -5.56 -6.09
C PRO A 253 15.99 -6.62 -6.61
N ASN A 254 16.81 -7.21 -5.73
CA ASN A 254 17.81 -8.22 -6.12
C ASN A 254 17.38 -9.60 -5.64
N ILE A 255 17.15 -10.49 -6.59
CA ILE A 255 16.62 -11.82 -6.32
C ILE A 255 17.66 -12.84 -6.77
N TYR A 256 18.38 -13.38 -5.81
CA TYR A 256 19.31 -14.50 -6.03
C TYR A 256 18.53 -15.69 -6.59
N ILE A 257 18.85 -16.07 -7.83
CA ILE A 257 18.27 -17.22 -8.54
C ILE A 257 19.23 -18.41 -8.43
N SER A 258 18.77 -19.49 -7.81
CA SER A 258 19.59 -20.68 -7.54
C SER A 258 19.50 -21.74 -8.64
N SER A 259 18.31 -21.94 -9.22
CA SER A 259 18.02 -23.02 -10.17
C SER A 259 16.82 -22.66 -11.04
N ILE A 260 16.82 -23.15 -12.28
CA ILE A 260 15.72 -22.98 -13.25
C ILE A 260 15.46 -24.33 -13.94
N THR A 261 14.19 -24.73 -14.00
CA THR A 261 13.76 -25.93 -14.74
C THR A 261 12.38 -25.72 -15.33
N ASP A 262 11.97 -26.54 -16.29
CA ASP A 262 10.65 -26.51 -16.92
C ASP A 262 9.78 -27.70 -16.48
N ASP A 263 8.45 -27.53 -16.51
CA ASP A 263 7.52 -28.65 -16.37
C ASP A 263 7.15 -29.29 -17.72
N ALA A 264 6.33 -30.36 -17.67
CA ALA A 264 5.86 -31.05 -18.87
C ALA A 264 5.07 -30.13 -19.82
N LYS A 265 4.38 -29.10 -19.30
CA LYS A 265 3.64 -28.11 -20.10
C LYS A 265 4.58 -27.08 -20.72
N GLY A 266 5.76 -26.87 -20.14
CA GLY A 266 6.76 -25.90 -20.56
C GLY A 266 6.70 -24.59 -19.79
N ASN A 267 6.02 -24.57 -18.64
CA ASN A 267 6.14 -23.46 -17.70
C ASN A 267 7.48 -23.57 -17.00
N LEU A 268 8.07 -22.43 -16.67
CA LEU A 268 9.33 -22.39 -15.94
C LEU A 268 9.09 -22.35 -14.44
N TRP A 269 9.91 -23.10 -13.72
CA TRP A 269 9.98 -23.18 -12.27
C TRP A 269 11.35 -22.68 -11.84
N ILE A 270 11.35 -21.58 -11.10
CA ILE A 270 12.54 -20.83 -10.70
C ILE A 270 12.65 -20.88 -9.19
N ALA A 271 13.74 -21.43 -8.68
CA ALA A 271 14.04 -21.43 -7.25
C ALA A 271 14.92 -20.22 -6.91
N HIS A 272 14.47 -19.42 -5.95
CA HIS A 272 15.15 -18.17 -5.55
C HIS A 272 15.12 -17.99 -4.03
N LYS A 273 15.87 -17.01 -3.51
CA LYS A 273 16.04 -16.76 -2.06
C LYS A 273 14.72 -16.61 -1.26
N GLN A 274 13.63 -16.23 -1.91
CA GLN A 274 12.33 -16.00 -1.25
C GLN A 274 11.32 -17.13 -1.47
N GLY A 275 11.67 -18.17 -2.23
CA GLY A 275 10.77 -19.27 -2.54
C GLY A 275 10.90 -19.75 -3.98
N ILE A 276 9.79 -20.15 -4.57
CA ILE A 276 9.72 -20.65 -5.95
C ILE A 276 8.75 -19.80 -6.74
N SER A 277 9.14 -19.39 -7.94
CA SER A 277 8.28 -18.72 -8.90
C SER A 277 7.98 -19.64 -10.07
N MET A 278 6.72 -19.69 -10.50
CA MET A 278 6.32 -20.31 -11.76
C MET A 278 6.01 -19.23 -12.79
N ILE A 279 6.58 -19.35 -13.98
CA ILE A 279 6.29 -18.48 -15.12
C ILE A 279 5.58 -19.30 -16.19
N ASP A 280 4.33 -18.94 -16.46
CA ASP A 280 3.60 -19.44 -17.62
C ASP A 280 4.18 -18.77 -18.88
N ILE A 281 4.88 -19.55 -19.71
CA ILE A 281 5.52 -19.04 -20.93
C ILE A 281 4.48 -18.64 -21.98
N GLY A 282 3.28 -19.24 -21.93
CA GLY A 282 2.12 -18.90 -22.75
C GLY A 282 1.68 -17.46 -22.53
N THR A 283 1.39 -17.13 -21.27
CA THR A 283 0.74 -15.86 -20.87
C THR A 283 1.68 -14.85 -20.22
N ASN A 284 2.95 -15.21 -19.99
CA ASN A 284 3.92 -14.47 -19.14
C ASN A 284 3.42 -14.21 -17.71
N LYS A 285 2.48 -15.02 -17.20
CA LYS A 285 1.94 -14.85 -15.84
C LYS A 285 2.91 -15.46 -14.84
N ILE A 286 3.27 -14.70 -13.81
CA ILE A 286 4.14 -15.14 -12.73
C ILE A 286 3.29 -15.53 -11.52
N SER A 287 3.59 -16.66 -10.89
CA SER A 287 2.97 -17.12 -9.65
C SER A 287 4.06 -17.47 -8.63
N ASN A 288 4.05 -16.78 -7.50
CA ASN A 288 5.07 -16.96 -6.46
C ASN A 288 4.55 -17.85 -5.34
N TYR A 289 5.41 -18.78 -4.90
CA TYR A 289 5.14 -19.73 -3.83
C TYR A 289 6.21 -19.57 -2.77
N ARG A 290 5.79 -19.21 -1.56
CA ARG A 290 6.63 -19.15 -0.38
C ARG A 290 6.00 -19.98 0.72
N LYS A 291 6.85 -20.59 1.53
CA LYS A 291 6.44 -21.22 2.78
C LYS A 291 7.55 -21.06 3.79
N GLU A 292 7.15 -20.87 5.02
CA GLU A 292 8.03 -20.98 6.18
C GLU A 292 7.68 -22.26 6.93
N ASP A 293 8.69 -22.98 7.37
CA ASP A 293 8.55 -24.15 8.22
C ASP A 293 9.24 -23.91 9.57
N GLN A 294 9.34 -24.96 10.39
CA GLN A 294 10.01 -24.90 11.69
C GLN A 294 11.51 -24.59 11.63
N PHE A 295 12.15 -24.70 10.47
CA PHE A 295 13.57 -24.40 10.23
C PHE A 295 13.78 -23.11 9.42
N GLY A 296 12.71 -22.39 9.09
CA GLY A 296 12.74 -21.08 8.44
C GLY A 296 12.21 -21.08 7.01
N SER A 297 12.69 -20.11 6.21
CA SER A 297 12.37 -20.01 4.78
C SER A 297 13.23 -20.97 3.95
N TRP A 298 12.67 -21.47 2.84
CA TRP A 298 13.41 -22.26 1.86
C TRP A 298 14.65 -21.52 1.37
N THR A 299 15.79 -22.20 1.39
CA THR A 299 17.11 -21.72 0.97
C THR A 299 17.69 -22.74 0.00
N PHE A 300 17.38 -22.55 -1.28
CA PHE A 300 17.75 -23.48 -2.34
C PHE A 300 19.23 -23.41 -2.70
N SER A 301 19.81 -24.57 -2.99
CA SER A 301 21.19 -24.69 -3.45
C SER A 301 21.30 -24.50 -4.96
N GLU A 302 22.46 -24.02 -5.40
CA GLU A 302 22.79 -23.73 -6.81
C GLU A 302 22.74 -24.99 -7.66
N ARG A 303 22.01 -24.93 -8.79
CA ARG A 303 21.81 -26.05 -9.74
C ARG A 303 21.31 -27.36 -9.09
N ALA A 304 20.79 -27.29 -7.87
CA ALA A 304 20.31 -28.45 -7.13
C ALA A 304 18.87 -28.76 -7.53
N PHE A 305 18.65 -29.35 -8.71
CA PHE A 305 17.31 -29.77 -9.11
C PHE A 305 17.32 -31.10 -9.87
N TYR A 306 16.17 -31.76 -9.87
CA TYR A 306 15.94 -32.93 -10.70
C TYR A 306 14.50 -32.92 -11.23
N LYS A 307 14.36 -33.22 -12.52
CA LYS A 307 13.07 -33.34 -13.20
C LYS A 307 12.77 -34.80 -13.49
N ASP A 308 11.87 -35.40 -12.73
CA ASP A 308 11.32 -36.73 -13.00
C ASP A 308 10.22 -36.61 -14.05
N VAL A 309 10.60 -36.79 -15.31
CA VAL A 309 9.67 -36.71 -16.45
C VAL A 309 8.59 -37.79 -16.38
N ALA A 310 8.92 -38.98 -15.89
CA ALA A 310 7.98 -40.11 -15.84
C ALA A 310 6.84 -39.85 -14.84
N ASN A 311 7.16 -39.29 -13.67
CA ASN A 311 6.17 -39.00 -12.62
C ASN A 311 5.70 -37.53 -12.62
N GLN A 312 6.16 -36.72 -13.58
CA GLN A 312 5.93 -35.27 -13.67
C GLN A 312 6.19 -34.56 -12.32
N LYS A 313 7.30 -34.94 -11.67
CA LYS A 313 7.67 -34.44 -10.35
C LYS A 313 8.97 -33.66 -10.44
N ILE A 314 9.01 -32.49 -9.81
CA ILE A 314 10.18 -31.63 -9.75
C ILE A 314 10.74 -31.70 -8.32
N TYR A 315 12.06 -31.69 -8.22
CA TYR A 315 12.80 -31.69 -6.97
C TYR A 315 13.74 -30.49 -6.96
N PHE A 316 13.79 -29.74 -5.86
CA PHE A 316 14.79 -28.70 -5.60
C PHE A 316 15.54 -29.01 -4.31
N GLY A 317 16.87 -28.95 -4.35
CA GLY A 317 17.73 -29.11 -3.19
C GLY A 317 17.74 -27.84 -2.36
N ASP A 318 17.69 -28.04 -1.05
CA ASP A 318 17.56 -27.02 -0.03
C ASP A 318 18.66 -27.21 1.02
N LYS A 319 18.95 -26.15 1.78
CA LYS A 319 19.92 -26.18 2.89
C LYS A 319 19.60 -27.26 3.93
N ASN A 320 18.34 -27.62 4.08
CA ASN A 320 17.84 -28.55 5.10
C ASN A 320 17.34 -29.89 4.51
N GLY A 321 17.45 -30.11 3.20
CA GLY A 321 16.84 -31.26 2.54
C GLY A 321 16.50 -30.98 1.09
N TYR A 322 15.32 -31.40 0.66
CA TYR A 322 14.82 -31.06 -0.65
C TYR A 322 13.31 -30.84 -0.65
N LEU A 323 12.87 -29.96 -1.53
CA LEU A 323 11.47 -29.75 -1.84
C LEU A 323 11.10 -30.62 -3.05
N SER A 324 9.91 -31.21 -3.02
CA SER A 324 9.38 -31.92 -4.18
C SER A 324 7.90 -31.66 -4.39
N PHE A 325 7.45 -31.58 -5.65
CA PHE A 325 6.07 -31.27 -5.98
C PHE A 325 5.72 -31.71 -7.40
N ARG A 326 4.42 -31.89 -7.66
CA ARG A 326 3.91 -32.11 -9.01
C ARG A 326 3.24 -30.84 -9.53
N PRO A 327 3.76 -30.20 -10.60
CA PRO A 327 3.18 -28.98 -11.16
C PRO A 327 1.67 -29.08 -11.45
N ASN A 328 1.20 -30.25 -11.88
CA ASN A 328 -0.22 -30.44 -12.23
C ASN A 328 -1.17 -30.54 -11.03
N GLU A 329 -0.66 -30.83 -9.83
CA GLU A 329 -1.47 -30.90 -8.61
C GLU A 329 -1.67 -29.51 -7.98
N ILE A 330 -0.92 -28.50 -8.47
CA ILE A 330 -0.99 -27.12 -7.99
C ILE A 330 -2.27 -26.49 -8.54
N LYS A 331 -3.30 -26.42 -7.68
CA LYS A 331 -4.52 -25.70 -8.01
C LYS A 331 -4.24 -24.20 -8.02
N SER A 332 -4.48 -23.55 -9.14
CA SER A 332 -4.61 -22.09 -9.16
C SER A 332 -5.89 -21.74 -8.41
N ASN A 333 -5.77 -21.29 -7.17
CA ASN A 333 -6.90 -20.64 -6.53
C ASN A 333 -7.20 -19.37 -7.33
N SER A 334 -8.22 -19.40 -8.20
CA SER A 334 -8.88 -18.17 -8.62
C SER A 334 -9.50 -17.61 -7.35
N VAL A 335 -8.78 -16.71 -6.70
CA VAL A 335 -9.26 -16.15 -5.45
C VAL A 335 -10.58 -15.47 -5.78
N ASN A 336 -11.68 -16.03 -5.29
CA ASN A 336 -12.94 -15.32 -5.28
C ASN A 336 -12.78 -14.27 -4.17
N ASP A 337 -12.01 -13.22 -4.47
CA ASP A 337 -11.70 -12.08 -3.61
C ASP A 337 -12.97 -11.23 -3.46
N LYS A 338 -14.05 -11.85 -2.98
CA LYS A 338 -15.28 -11.12 -2.71
C LYS A 338 -14.99 -10.17 -1.56
N LEU A 339 -14.95 -8.89 -1.87
CA LEU A 339 -14.87 -7.81 -0.89
C LEU A 339 -16.22 -7.66 -0.18
N ILE A 340 -16.17 -7.49 1.13
CA ILE A 340 -17.32 -7.08 1.93
C ILE A 340 -16.97 -5.85 2.76
N PHE A 341 -17.98 -5.01 2.98
CA PHE A 341 -17.94 -3.96 3.98
C PHE A 341 -18.33 -4.58 5.32
N LYS A 342 -17.37 -4.72 6.23
CA LYS A 342 -17.47 -5.53 7.44
C LYS A 342 -18.08 -4.77 8.61
N SER A 343 -17.59 -3.55 8.85
CA SER A 343 -18.04 -2.73 9.97
C SER A 343 -18.04 -1.26 9.57
N PHE A 344 -19.00 -0.51 10.10
CA PHE A 344 -19.05 0.94 10.00
C PHE A 344 -18.76 1.54 11.38
N TYR A 345 -18.01 2.64 11.42
CA TYR A 345 -17.71 3.34 12.66
C TYR A 345 -18.05 4.82 12.56
N LEU A 346 -18.64 5.37 13.62
CA LEU A 346 -18.89 6.79 13.80
C LEU A 346 -18.14 7.25 15.06
N ALA A 347 -17.34 8.32 14.95
CA ALA A 347 -16.51 8.81 16.06
C ALA A 347 -15.64 7.73 16.76
N ASN A 348 -15.16 6.74 16.00
CA ASN A 348 -14.43 5.54 16.44
C ASN A 348 -15.26 4.49 17.21
N GLU A 349 -16.57 4.67 17.36
CA GLU A 349 -17.48 3.67 17.91
C GLU A 349 -18.09 2.84 16.77
N LYS A 350 -18.16 1.52 16.96
CA LYS A 350 -18.70 0.61 15.96
C LYS A 350 -20.23 0.75 15.94
N VAL A 351 -20.80 1.05 14.77
CA VAL A 351 -22.25 1.12 14.60
C VAL A 351 -22.84 -0.28 14.56
N ILE A 352 -23.77 -0.54 15.47
CA ILE A 352 -24.55 -1.78 15.52
C ILE A 352 -25.90 -1.52 14.83
N PRO A 353 -26.44 -2.46 14.02
CA PRO A 353 -27.75 -2.28 13.42
C PRO A 353 -28.84 -1.99 14.46
N LEU A 354 -29.72 -1.05 14.15
CA LEU A 354 -30.81 -0.54 15.00
C LEU A 354 -30.38 0.30 16.20
N ASP A 355 -29.07 0.48 16.41
CA ASP A 355 -28.56 1.33 17.48
C ASP A 355 -28.66 2.82 17.11
N ARG A 356 -28.79 3.69 18.12
CA ARG A 356 -28.89 5.15 17.95
C ARG A 356 -27.59 5.82 18.36
N ILE A 357 -26.94 6.47 17.40
CA ILE A 357 -25.74 7.27 17.62
C ILE A 357 -26.07 8.70 17.23
N ASN A 358 -25.93 9.63 18.18
CA ASN A 358 -26.37 11.02 18.03
C ASN A 358 -27.86 11.12 17.59
N ASP A 359 -28.73 10.34 18.25
CA ASP A 359 -30.17 10.24 17.98
C ASP A 359 -30.57 9.72 16.57
N GLN A 360 -29.62 9.31 15.74
CA GLN A 360 -29.86 8.75 14.41
C GLN A 360 -29.63 7.23 14.38
N VAL A 361 -30.55 6.48 13.76
CA VAL A 361 -30.34 5.08 13.40
C VAL A 361 -29.69 5.03 12.02
N VAL A 362 -28.38 4.81 11.98
CA VAL A 362 -27.58 4.87 10.74
C VAL A 362 -27.63 3.56 9.96
N LEU A 363 -27.74 2.42 10.66
CA LEU A 363 -27.81 1.10 10.04
C LEU A 363 -29.08 0.37 10.49
N THR A 364 -29.88 -0.11 9.54
CA THR A 364 -31.04 -0.98 9.82
C THR A 364 -30.70 -2.47 9.69
N LYS A 365 -29.62 -2.78 8.98
CA LYS A 365 -29.08 -4.13 8.73
C LYS A 365 -27.56 -4.10 8.84
N ASP A 366 -26.93 -5.27 8.85
CA ASP A 366 -25.48 -5.37 8.82
C ASP A 366 -24.90 -4.69 7.56
N LEU A 367 -23.76 -3.98 7.72
CA LEU A 367 -23.14 -3.21 6.65
C LEU A 367 -22.87 -4.04 5.39
N SER A 368 -22.61 -5.34 5.54
CA SER A 368 -22.35 -6.23 4.39
C SER A 368 -23.55 -6.37 3.45
N GLN A 369 -24.76 -6.08 3.93
CA GLN A 369 -26.04 -6.14 3.21
C GLN A 369 -26.64 -4.75 2.93
N THR A 370 -26.01 -3.69 3.41
CA THR A 370 -26.47 -2.32 3.23
C THR A 370 -26.01 -1.78 1.87
N GLU A 371 -26.94 -1.21 1.11
CA GLU A 371 -26.65 -0.61 -0.21
C GLU A 371 -26.45 0.91 -0.10
N SER A 372 -27.16 1.57 0.82
CA SER A 372 -27.08 3.01 1.05
C SER A 372 -27.05 3.37 2.54
N ILE A 373 -26.34 4.44 2.89
CA ILE A 373 -26.28 5.00 4.25
C ILE A 373 -26.60 6.50 4.19
N ASP A 374 -27.54 6.92 5.03
CA ASP A 374 -27.83 8.32 5.29
C ASP A 374 -27.13 8.75 6.57
N LEU A 375 -26.37 9.84 6.50
CA LEU A 375 -25.62 10.43 7.60
C LEU A 375 -26.10 11.87 7.82
N ASP A 376 -26.44 12.20 9.06
CA ASP A 376 -26.71 13.58 9.42
C ASP A 376 -25.41 14.40 9.52
N TYR A 377 -25.56 15.73 9.57
CA TYR A 377 -24.43 16.65 9.58
C TYR A 377 -23.42 16.37 10.71
N ASP A 378 -23.87 15.87 11.86
CA ASP A 378 -22.99 15.53 12.99
C ASP A 378 -22.27 14.19 12.81
N ASN A 379 -22.84 13.28 12.03
CA ASN A 379 -22.31 11.94 11.73
C ASN A 379 -21.44 11.88 10.46
N ARG A 380 -21.02 13.03 9.93
CA ARG A 380 -20.22 13.16 8.70
C ARG A 380 -18.75 12.73 8.81
N SER A 381 -18.32 12.21 9.96
CA SER A 381 -16.99 11.64 10.16
C SER A 381 -17.13 10.16 10.48
N PHE A 382 -16.68 9.31 9.55
CA PHE A 382 -16.93 7.88 9.61
C PHE A 382 -15.74 7.06 9.13
N THR A 383 -15.72 5.78 9.51
CA THR A 383 -14.73 4.81 9.02
C THR A 383 -15.43 3.57 8.51
N ILE A 384 -15.01 3.10 7.33
CA ILE A 384 -15.46 1.84 6.73
C ILE A 384 -14.34 0.81 6.91
N GLU A 385 -14.66 -0.31 7.54
CA GLU A 385 -13.77 -1.47 7.63
C GLU A 385 -14.08 -2.46 6.50
N LEU A 386 -13.06 -2.75 5.69
CA LEU A 386 -13.07 -3.70 4.61
C LEU A 386 -12.63 -5.09 5.10
N ALA A 387 -13.23 -6.14 4.55
CA ALA A 387 -12.72 -7.49 4.69
C ALA A 387 -12.80 -8.26 3.37
N SER A 388 -11.84 -9.14 3.16
CA SER A 388 -11.84 -10.10 2.06
C SER A 388 -11.97 -11.51 2.62
N PHE A 389 -12.62 -12.42 1.89
CA PHE A 389 -12.73 -13.84 2.27
C PHE A 389 -11.43 -14.64 2.05
N ASN A 390 -10.28 -13.97 1.99
CA ASN A 390 -8.99 -14.62 1.79
C ASN A 390 -8.42 -15.14 3.11
N TYR A 391 -8.87 -16.33 3.52
CA TYR A 391 -8.37 -17.02 4.72
C TYR A 391 -6.95 -17.61 4.57
N SER A 392 -6.32 -17.47 3.39
CA SER A 392 -5.05 -18.16 3.08
C SER A 392 -3.81 -17.30 3.32
N ASN A 393 -3.96 -15.97 3.43
CA ASN A 393 -2.83 -15.05 3.52
C ASN A 393 -3.16 -13.92 4.51
N THR A 394 -2.71 -14.05 5.75
CA THR A 394 -3.07 -13.12 6.84
C THR A 394 -2.36 -11.77 6.79
N ASN A 395 -1.32 -11.56 5.96
CA ASN A 395 -0.37 -10.46 6.20
C ASN A 395 -0.05 -9.54 5.02
N LYS A 396 -1.01 -9.16 4.17
CA LYS A 396 -1.04 -7.88 3.37
C LYS A 396 -2.05 -8.01 2.23
N VAL A 397 -3.32 -7.80 2.50
CA VAL A 397 -4.32 -7.59 1.43
C VAL A 397 -4.22 -6.14 0.99
N VAL A 398 -4.06 -5.91 -0.32
CA VAL A 398 -4.05 -4.57 -0.90
C VAL A 398 -5.47 -4.23 -1.35
N TYR A 399 -5.99 -3.10 -0.90
CA TYR A 399 -7.30 -2.58 -1.30
C TYR A 399 -7.11 -1.38 -2.24
N GLU A 400 -7.96 -1.28 -3.24
CA GLU A 400 -8.17 -0.06 -4.03
C GLU A 400 -9.55 0.50 -3.71
N TYR A 401 -9.63 1.79 -3.37
CA TYR A 401 -10.90 2.46 -3.13
C TYR A 401 -10.96 3.85 -3.75
N ILE A 402 -12.17 4.38 -3.89
CA ILE A 402 -12.46 5.75 -4.31
C ILE A 402 -13.82 6.17 -3.72
N LEU A 403 -13.93 7.43 -3.29
CA LEU A 403 -15.21 8.06 -2.97
C LEU A 403 -15.59 9.04 -4.07
N GLU A 404 -16.43 8.60 -5.01
CA GLU A 404 -16.88 9.45 -6.12
C GLU A 404 -17.73 10.60 -5.57
N GLY A 405 -17.44 11.81 -6.05
CA GLY A 405 -17.97 13.07 -5.50
C GLY A 405 -17.03 13.77 -4.51
N TYR A 406 -15.97 13.10 -4.06
CA TYR A 406 -14.91 13.68 -3.21
C TYR A 406 -13.50 13.49 -3.81
N GLU A 407 -13.24 12.36 -4.49
CA GLU A 407 -11.95 12.00 -5.07
C GLU A 407 -12.06 11.68 -6.57
N ASP A 408 -11.02 12.02 -7.36
CA ASP A 408 -10.97 11.76 -8.81
C ASP A 408 -10.17 10.51 -9.21
N LYS A 409 -9.38 9.94 -8.28
CA LYS A 409 -8.45 8.83 -8.57
C LYS A 409 -8.55 7.74 -7.52
N TRP A 410 -8.36 6.49 -7.95
CA TRP A 410 -8.27 5.33 -7.06
C TRP A 410 -7.05 5.41 -6.14
N ILE A 411 -7.26 5.14 -4.86
CA ILE A 411 -6.23 5.12 -3.82
C ILE A 411 -5.93 3.67 -3.46
N LYS A 412 -4.63 3.30 -3.45
CA LYS A 412 -4.16 1.98 -2.98
C LYS A 412 -3.80 2.05 -1.49
N THR A 413 -4.25 1.08 -0.70
CA THR A 413 -3.92 0.99 0.73
C THR A 413 -3.78 -0.46 1.18
N ASN A 414 -2.96 -0.69 2.21
CA ASN A 414 -2.87 -1.97 2.93
C ASN A 414 -3.71 -1.96 4.21
N SER A 415 -4.29 -0.81 4.57
CA SER A 415 -5.19 -0.68 5.73
C SER A 415 -6.56 -1.23 5.37
N SER A 416 -7.14 -2.06 6.25
CA SER A 416 -8.54 -2.46 6.14
C SER A 416 -9.51 -1.37 6.55
N LYS A 417 -9.06 -0.32 7.26
CA LYS A 417 -9.89 0.80 7.72
C LYS A 417 -9.63 2.04 6.88
N ILE A 418 -10.70 2.61 6.32
CA ILE A 418 -10.68 3.82 5.52
C ILE A 418 -11.53 4.86 6.24
N THR A 419 -10.92 6.00 6.57
CA THR A 419 -11.54 7.04 7.41
C THR A 419 -11.74 8.32 6.61
N TYR A 420 -12.95 8.86 6.66
CA TYR A 420 -13.30 10.18 6.13
C TYR A 420 -13.65 11.11 7.28
N ASN A 421 -13.01 12.29 7.28
CA ASN A 421 -13.19 13.29 8.32
C ASN A 421 -13.98 14.48 7.77
N LYS A 422 -15.12 14.79 8.41
CA LYS A 422 -15.94 15.97 8.12
C LYS A 422 -16.34 16.13 6.65
N LEU A 423 -16.90 15.08 6.05
CA LEU A 423 -17.33 15.10 4.65
C LEU A 423 -18.41 16.19 4.41
N PRO A 424 -18.31 17.01 3.35
CA PRO A 424 -19.34 18.00 3.04
C PRO A 424 -20.72 17.36 2.81
N PRO A 425 -21.82 18.11 2.96
CA PRO A 425 -23.16 17.63 2.57
C PRO A 425 -23.23 17.33 1.08
N GLY A 426 -23.79 16.19 0.71
CA GLY A 426 -23.82 15.73 -0.68
C GLY A 426 -24.11 14.24 -0.82
N ASN A 427 -24.17 13.79 -2.07
CA ASN A 427 -24.30 12.38 -2.44
C ASN A 427 -22.95 11.87 -2.91
N TYR A 428 -22.53 10.73 -2.37
CA TYR A 428 -21.25 10.11 -2.64
C TYR A 428 -21.43 8.62 -2.94
N ILE A 429 -20.55 8.08 -3.76
CA ILE A 429 -20.53 6.64 -4.08
C ILE A 429 -19.18 6.08 -3.67
N PHE A 430 -19.15 5.30 -2.60
CA PHE A 430 -17.94 4.64 -2.13
C PHE A 430 -17.75 3.33 -2.89
N LYS A 431 -16.64 3.21 -3.62
CA LYS A 431 -16.28 2.03 -4.40
C LYS A 431 -14.99 1.45 -3.88
N ALA A 432 -14.95 0.13 -3.70
CA ALA A 432 -13.73 -0.56 -3.29
C ALA A 432 -13.59 -1.93 -3.96
N ARG A 433 -12.35 -2.40 -4.07
CA ARG A 433 -12.00 -3.74 -4.58
C ARG A 433 -10.69 -4.24 -3.96
N VAL A 434 -10.50 -5.54 -3.99
CA VAL A 434 -9.25 -6.19 -3.59
C VAL A 434 -8.32 -6.27 -4.81
N VAL A 435 -7.05 -5.98 -4.59
CA VAL A 435 -5.98 -6.21 -5.55
C VAL A 435 -5.15 -7.38 -5.05
N SER A 436 -5.21 -8.50 -5.76
CA SER A 436 -4.36 -9.65 -5.44
C SER A 436 -2.89 -9.32 -5.75
N PRO A 437 -1.92 -10.05 -5.18
CA PRO A 437 -0.49 -9.82 -5.42
C PRO A 437 -0.08 -9.80 -6.90
N ASN A 438 -0.82 -10.53 -7.75
CA ASN A 438 -0.60 -10.61 -9.19
C ASN A 438 -1.26 -9.46 -9.99
N ASP A 439 -1.63 -8.36 -9.34
CA ASP A 439 -2.39 -7.21 -9.87
C ASP A 439 -3.75 -7.58 -10.50
N THR A 440 -4.28 -8.75 -10.14
CA THR A 440 -5.64 -9.14 -10.49
C THR A 440 -6.63 -8.44 -9.58
N LYS A 441 -7.66 -7.83 -10.17
CA LYS A 441 -8.62 -6.98 -9.46
C LYS A 441 -9.94 -7.71 -9.24
N SER A 442 -10.46 -7.67 -8.02
CA SER A 442 -11.79 -8.20 -7.74
C SER A 442 -12.89 -7.34 -8.39
N PRO A 443 -14.12 -7.86 -8.51
CA PRO A 443 -15.28 -7.03 -8.77
C PRO A 443 -15.38 -5.87 -7.76
N VAL A 444 -15.84 -4.71 -8.24
CA VAL A 444 -16.03 -3.51 -7.41
C VAL A 444 -17.27 -3.69 -6.54
N LYS A 445 -17.14 -3.44 -5.24
CA LYS A 445 -18.26 -3.31 -4.31
C LYS A 445 -18.57 -1.83 -4.11
N ILE A 446 -19.86 -1.50 -4.09
CA ILE A 446 -20.38 -0.14 -4.08
C ILE A 446 -21.24 0.05 -2.82
N LEU A 447 -21.13 1.23 -2.21
CA LEU A 447 -21.95 1.71 -1.10
C LEU A 447 -22.30 3.17 -1.35
N ASP A 448 -23.59 3.48 -1.40
CA ASP A 448 -24.07 4.86 -1.56
C ASP A 448 -24.08 5.55 -0.19
N ILE A 449 -23.56 6.78 -0.13
CA ILE A 449 -23.44 7.56 1.10
C ILE A 449 -24.04 8.94 0.85
N HIS A 450 -25.06 9.28 1.62
CA HIS A 450 -25.71 10.58 1.57
C HIS A 450 -25.46 11.33 2.89
N VAL A 451 -24.96 12.57 2.79
CA VAL A 451 -24.69 13.43 3.95
C VAL A 451 -25.66 14.62 3.93
N SER A 452 -26.56 14.67 4.90
CA SER A 452 -27.55 15.73 5.04
C SER A 452 -26.90 17.07 5.41
N ALA A 453 -27.44 18.16 4.86
CA ALA A 453 -27.08 19.52 5.26
C ALA A 453 -27.61 19.83 6.67
N PRO A 454 -26.96 20.73 7.44
CA PRO A 454 -27.46 21.13 8.75
C PRO A 454 -28.81 21.85 8.63
N TRP A 455 -29.65 21.72 9.65
CA TRP A 455 -31.01 22.28 9.66
C TRP A 455 -31.06 23.80 9.42
N TYR A 456 -30.09 24.56 9.91
CA TYR A 456 -29.97 26.01 9.70
C TYR A 456 -29.51 26.39 8.28
N GLY A 457 -29.05 25.42 7.48
CA GLY A 457 -28.75 25.58 6.06
C GLY A 457 -30.00 25.59 5.17
N SER A 458 -31.16 25.17 5.71
CA SER A 458 -32.44 25.15 4.99
C SER A 458 -32.92 26.55 4.63
N TRP A 459 -33.65 26.66 3.52
CA TRP A 459 -34.15 27.95 3.03
C TRP A 459 -35.17 28.59 3.99
N TRP A 460 -36.00 27.78 4.67
CA TRP A 460 -36.91 28.25 5.70
C TRP A 460 -36.19 28.82 6.92
N ALA A 461 -35.11 28.19 7.39
CA ALA A 461 -34.30 28.72 8.48
C ALA A 461 -33.65 30.06 8.09
N LYS A 462 -33.16 30.19 6.86
CA LYS A 462 -32.64 31.47 6.33
C LYS A 462 -33.71 32.57 6.33
N ILE A 463 -34.94 32.27 5.91
CA ILE A 463 -36.07 33.21 5.97
C ILE A 463 -36.38 33.61 7.41
N PHE A 464 -36.40 32.64 8.33
CA PHE A 464 -36.64 32.92 9.74
C PHE A 464 -35.57 33.86 10.34
N PHE A 465 -34.29 33.59 10.10
CA PHE A 465 -33.20 34.47 10.56
C PHE A 465 -33.27 35.87 9.94
N LEU A 466 -33.59 35.96 8.64
CA LEU A 466 -33.75 37.25 7.96
C LEU A 466 -34.96 38.02 8.52
N GLY A 467 -36.06 37.32 8.81
CA GLY A 467 -37.25 37.87 9.46
C GLY A 467 -36.96 38.34 10.89
N SER A 468 -36.22 37.58 11.69
CA SER A 468 -35.82 38.00 13.04
C SER A 468 -34.92 39.23 13.00
N LEU A 469 -34.01 39.30 12.03
CA LEU A 469 -33.12 40.45 11.87
C LEU A 469 -33.90 41.70 11.43
N ALA A 470 -34.86 41.55 10.53
CA ALA A 470 -35.78 42.62 10.14
C ALA A 470 -36.68 43.07 11.31
N ALA A 471 -37.16 42.15 12.14
CA ALA A 471 -37.95 42.48 13.33
C ALA A 471 -37.13 43.25 14.37
N ILE A 472 -35.86 42.85 14.60
CA ILE A 472 -34.93 43.58 15.48
C ILE A 472 -34.67 44.98 14.92
N ALA A 473 -34.38 45.10 13.61
CA ALA A 473 -34.18 46.40 12.96
C ALA A 473 -35.43 47.29 13.06
N PHE A 474 -36.61 46.71 12.84
CA PHE A 474 -37.89 47.40 13.01
C PHE A 474 -38.12 47.84 14.46
N TRP A 475 -37.80 46.99 15.44
CA TRP A 475 -37.92 47.32 16.86
C TRP A 475 -36.98 48.46 17.27
N ILE A 476 -35.71 48.42 16.83
CA ILE A 476 -34.74 49.50 17.04
C ILE A 476 -35.24 50.79 16.39
N PHE A 477 -35.70 50.71 15.13
CA PHE A 477 -36.21 51.88 14.41
C PHE A 477 -37.45 52.46 15.10
N ARG A 478 -38.36 51.60 15.59
CA ARG A 478 -39.54 52.01 16.37
C ARG A 478 -39.13 52.70 17.67
N GLU A 479 -38.13 52.19 18.38
CA GLU A 479 -37.65 52.76 19.63
C GLU A 479 -36.99 54.13 19.42
N VAL A 480 -36.21 54.29 18.34
CA VAL A 480 -35.64 55.59 17.95
C VAL A 480 -36.75 56.60 17.64
N LEU A 481 -37.72 56.22 16.80
CA LEU A 481 -38.86 57.09 16.48
C LEU A 481 -39.70 57.46 17.72
N TYR A 482 -39.88 56.52 18.65
CA TYR A 482 -40.58 56.76 19.90
C TYR A 482 -39.82 57.77 20.78
N ARG A 483 -38.50 57.60 20.93
CA ARG A 483 -37.64 58.54 21.66
C ARG A 483 -37.66 59.94 21.06
N ASP A 484 -37.66 60.06 19.73
CA ASP A 484 -37.72 61.36 19.06
C ASP A 484 -39.07 62.06 19.25
N ARG A 485 -40.19 61.32 19.19
CA ARG A 485 -41.52 61.85 19.52
C ARG A 485 -41.58 62.35 20.96
N LEU A 486 -41.07 61.57 21.91
CA LEU A 486 -41.06 61.93 23.33
C LEU A 486 -40.24 63.20 23.59
N LYS A 487 -39.08 63.36 22.94
CA LYS A 487 -38.28 64.59 23.04
C LYS A 487 -39.03 65.82 22.52
N ASN A 488 -39.77 65.67 21.42
CA ASN A 488 -40.55 66.77 20.85
C ASN A 488 -41.72 67.16 21.76
N GLU A 489 -42.38 66.18 22.38
CA GLU A 489 -43.47 66.40 23.33
C GLU A 489 -42.97 67.14 24.59
N ILE A 490 -41.85 66.68 25.18
CA ILE A 490 -41.20 67.38 26.30
C ILE A 490 -40.78 68.81 25.91
N LYS A 491 -40.30 69.02 24.69
CA LYS A 491 -39.93 70.35 24.19
C LYS A 491 -41.16 71.26 24.05
N LEU A 492 -42.28 70.73 23.56
CA LEU A 492 -43.55 71.45 23.46
C LEU A 492 -44.11 71.82 24.83
N GLU A 493 -44.08 70.90 25.79
CA GLU A 493 -44.50 71.17 27.17
C GLU A 493 -43.67 72.30 27.79
N ARG A 494 -42.34 72.26 27.64
CA ARG A 494 -41.46 73.35 28.15
C ARG A 494 -41.83 74.71 27.56
N LEU A 495 -42.03 74.78 26.24
CA LEU A 495 -42.43 76.02 25.57
C LEU A 495 -43.79 76.54 26.06
N ASN A 496 -44.75 75.64 26.31
CA ASN A 496 -46.05 76.02 26.87
C ASN A 496 -45.91 76.54 28.31
N THR A 497 -45.10 75.88 29.14
CA THR A 497 -44.84 76.32 30.52
C THR A 497 -44.17 77.68 30.55
N GLU A 498 -43.13 77.91 29.75
CA GLU A 498 -42.47 79.21 29.60
C GLU A 498 -43.46 80.30 29.15
N ARG A 499 -44.32 79.99 28.17
CA ARG A 499 -45.37 80.91 27.71
C ARG A 499 -46.37 81.23 28.83
N GLN A 500 -46.72 80.24 29.65
CA GLN A 500 -47.68 80.40 30.73
C GLN A 500 -47.10 81.21 31.89
N GLU A 501 -45.81 81.05 32.18
CA GLU A 501 -45.06 81.89 33.13
C GLU A 501 -44.97 83.34 32.63
N ALA A 502 -44.67 83.55 31.34
CA ALA A 502 -44.66 84.87 30.73
C ALA A 502 -46.02 85.57 30.82
N LEU A 503 -47.11 84.86 30.47
CA LEU A 503 -48.47 85.37 30.61
C LEU A 503 -48.82 85.69 32.08
N ASN A 504 -48.40 84.84 33.02
CA ASN A 504 -48.66 85.08 34.43
C ASN A 504 -47.89 86.31 34.95
N LYS A 505 -46.66 86.53 34.47
CA LYS A 505 -45.87 87.72 34.78
C LYS A 505 -46.54 88.99 34.24
N GLU A 506 -46.96 89.00 32.98
CA GLU A 506 -47.73 90.12 32.40
C GLU A 506 -49.01 90.40 33.20
N LYS A 507 -49.72 89.34 33.63
CA LYS A 507 -50.93 89.47 34.45
C LYS A 507 -50.63 90.11 35.82
N ILE A 508 -49.53 89.72 36.48
CA ILE A 508 -49.10 90.32 37.75
C ILE A 508 -48.72 91.79 37.56
N GLU A 509 -47.95 92.12 36.52
CA GLU A 509 -47.60 93.51 36.19
C GLU A 509 -48.84 94.36 35.92
N PHE A 510 -49.79 93.84 35.14
CA PHE A 510 -51.08 94.49 34.88
C PHE A 510 -51.86 94.79 36.18
N PHE A 511 -52.02 93.80 37.07
CA PHE A 511 -52.72 94.02 38.35
C PHE A 511 -51.98 94.99 39.27
N THR A 512 -50.65 94.96 39.27
CA THR A 512 -49.83 95.86 40.08
C THR A 512 -49.99 97.30 39.62
N ASN A 513 -49.96 97.54 38.30
CA ASN A 513 -50.15 98.86 37.69
C ASN A 513 -51.57 99.37 37.94
N ILE A 514 -52.61 98.56 37.72
CA ILE A 514 -54.00 98.94 38.02
C ILE A 514 -54.18 99.30 39.50
N SER A 515 -53.60 98.50 40.40
CA SER A 515 -53.72 98.77 41.83
C SER A 515 -53.07 100.11 42.20
N HIS A 516 -51.92 100.43 41.60
CA HIS A 516 -51.26 101.72 41.78
C HIS A 516 -52.09 102.89 41.21
N ASP A 517 -52.64 102.72 40.01
CA ASP A 517 -53.44 103.72 39.30
C ASP A 517 -54.80 103.99 39.96
N LEU A 518 -55.37 103.02 40.67
CA LEU A 518 -56.58 103.19 41.46
C LEU A 518 -56.29 103.77 42.86
N LYS A 519 -55.23 103.29 43.54
CA LYS A 519 -54.90 103.69 44.91
C LYS A 519 -54.56 105.17 45.03
N THR A 520 -53.85 105.72 44.06
CA THR A 520 -53.43 107.13 44.06
C THR A 520 -54.63 108.09 44.08
N PRO A 521 -55.59 108.04 43.12
CA PRO A 521 -56.77 108.90 43.16
C PRO A 521 -57.69 108.57 44.34
N LEU A 522 -57.82 107.31 44.77
CA LEU A 522 -58.61 106.96 45.96
C LEU A 522 -58.06 107.63 47.24
N THR A 523 -56.74 107.62 47.42
CA THR A 523 -56.08 108.28 48.56
C THR A 523 -56.32 109.79 48.50
N LEU A 524 -56.22 110.37 47.30
CA LEU A 524 -56.51 111.79 47.04
C LEU A 524 -58.01 112.17 47.11
N ILE A 525 -58.91 111.20 47.24
CA ILE A 525 -60.33 111.41 47.57
C ILE A 525 -60.55 111.28 49.08
N VAL A 526 -60.03 110.20 49.68
CA VAL A 526 -60.25 109.85 51.10
C VAL A 526 -59.63 110.87 52.05
N ASP A 527 -58.40 111.33 51.79
CA ASP A 527 -57.71 112.24 52.69
C ASP A 527 -58.40 113.63 52.77
N PRO A 528 -58.79 114.27 51.65
CA PRO A 528 -59.62 115.48 51.69
C PRO A 528 -60.98 115.27 52.37
N LEU A 529 -61.64 114.14 52.14
CA LEU A 529 -62.93 113.81 52.77
C LEU A 529 -62.82 113.71 54.30
N LYS A 530 -61.77 113.04 54.79
CA LYS A 530 -61.46 112.99 56.23
C LYS A 530 -61.23 114.37 56.82
N ARG A 531 -60.53 115.25 56.09
CA ARG A 531 -60.29 116.63 56.54
C ARG A 531 -61.57 117.48 56.55
N ILE A 532 -62.48 117.30 55.59
CA ILE A 532 -63.79 117.98 55.57
C ILE A 532 -64.66 117.55 56.77
N GLN A 533 -64.54 116.30 57.24
CA GLN A 533 -65.27 115.77 58.41
C GLN A 533 -64.77 116.31 59.75
N ASP A 534 -63.58 116.90 59.80
CA ASP A 534 -63.03 117.46 61.04
C ASP A 534 -63.59 118.89 61.24
N ASP A 535 -64.27 119.14 62.36
CA ASP A 535 -65.10 120.34 62.62
C ASP A 535 -64.33 121.67 62.78
N LYS A 536 -63.05 121.70 62.40
CA LYS A 536 -62.12 122.84 62.55
C LYS A 536 -61.68 123.50 61.24
N VAL A 537 -62.27 123.13 60.10
CA VAL A 537 -61.84 123.64 58.77
C VAL A 537 -62.66 124.87 58.33
N ALA A 538 -61.98 125.94 57.93
CA ALA A 538 -62.58 127.17 57.41
C ALA A 538 -63.39 126.92 56.12
N ALA A 539 -64.44 127.72 55.88
CA ALA A 539 -65.34 127.51 54.74
C ALA A 539 -64.63 127.58 53.36
N GLU A 540 -63.59 128.41 53.25
CA GLU A 540 -62.79 128.59 52.03
C GLU A 540 -61.96 127.32 51.69
N ASP A 541 -61.43 126.63 52.70
CA ASP A 541 -60.67 125.40 52.52
C ASP A 541 -61.56 124.21 52.12
N LYS A 542 -62.85 124.23 52.52
CA LYS A 542 -63.81 123.18 52.14
C LYS A 542 -64.08 123.17 50.65
N GLU A 543 -64.16 124.31 49.97
CA GLU A 543 -64.32 124.37 48.51
C GLU A 543 -63.12 123.75 47.77
N VAL A 544 -61.89 124.02 48.24
CA VAL A 544 -60.68 123.45 47.66
C VAL A 544 -60.68 121.93 47.79
N TYR A 545 -60.99 121.39 48.97
CA TYR A 545 -61.08 119.94 49.17
C TYR A 545 -62.19 119.29 48.33
N PHE A 546 -63.36 119.91 48.20
CA PHE A 546 -64.42 119.43 47.31
C PHE A 546 -63.98 119.41 45.84
N SER A 547 -63.25 120.43 45.38
CA SER A 547 -62.72 120.48 44.01
C SER A 547 -61.71 119.34 43.74
N ILE A 548 -60.85 119.02 44.72
CA ILE A 548 -59.87 117.93 44.64
C ILE A 548 -60.59 116.58 44.57
N VAL A 549 -61.63 116.39 45.39
CA VAL A 549 -62.46 115.17 45.37
C VAL A 549 -63.14 115.02 44.01
N ASN A 550 -63.82 116.05 43.49
CA ASN A 550 -64.53 115.98 42.21
C ASN A 550 -63.61 115.72 41.01
N ARG A 551 -62.41 116.32 41.02
CA ARG A 551 -61.40 116.10 39.97
C ARG A 551 -60.90 114.65 39.97
N ASN A 552 -60.60 114.09 41.14
CA ASN A 552 -60.12 112.72 41.25
C ASN A 552 -61.24 111.69 41.01
N ILE A 553 -62.49 111.99 41.38
CA ILE A 553 -63.66 111.18 40.98
C ILE A 553 -63.77 111.14 39.46
N SER A 554 -63.72 112.30 38.78
CA SER A 554 -63.78 112.38 37.31
C SER A 554 -62.62 111.66 36.62
N TYR A 555 -61.43 111.66 37.23
CA TYR A 555 -60.28 110.90 36.75
C TYR A 555 -60.50 109.39 36.90
N LEU A 556 -61.03 108.93 38.03
CA LEU A 556 -61.38 107.53 38.27
C LEU A 556 -62.45 107.03 37.29
N THR A 557 -63.47 107.83 36.98
CA THR A 557 -64.48 107.47 35.97
C THR A 557 -63.89 107.38 34.56
N LYS A 558 -62.90 108.20 34.22
CA LYS A 558 -62.16 108.12 32.94
C LYS A 558 -61.16 106.96 32.86
N LEU A 559 -60.81 106.35 33.99
CA LEU A 559 -59.86 105.24 34.06
C LEU A 559 -60.58 103.88 33.99
N ILE A 560 -61.86 103.86 34.37
CA ILE A 560 -62.76 102.69 34.34
C ILE A 560 -63.50 102.56 33.00
N HIS A 561 -63.73 103.67 32.30
CA HIS A 561 -64.26 103.72 30.93
C HIS A 561 -63.14 103.82 29.91
#